data_AF-M6W906-F1
#
_entry.id   AF-M6W906-F1
#
_cell.length_a   1.000
_cell.length_b   1.000
_cell.length_c   1.000
_cell.angle_alpha   90.00
_cell.angle_beta   90.00
_cell.angle_gamma   90.00
#
_symmetry.space_group_name_H-M   'P 1'
#
loop_
_entity.id
_entity.type
_entity.pdbx_description
1 polymer ?
#
loop_
_entity_poly.entity_id
_entity_poly.type
_entity_poly.pdbx_seq_one_letter_code
_entity_poly.pdbx_strand_id
1 'polypeptide(L)'
;MKQTLKAKDILAVHPDSSQAKGLEKSLENYTVVEKNLFRISNRAFFLGLLFLFLGLYTLKSFPDAKISEGFGGISVYGLFITSGIILMSWFKTGEILQAVGDFISKVKNGS
;
A
#
# COMPACT_ATOMS: atom_id res chain seq x y z
N MET A 1 18.08 9.54 -9.54
CA MET A 1 16.65 9.15 -9.38
C MET A 1 16.08 8.83 -10.75
N LYS A 2 15.54 7.62 -10.98
CA LYS A 2 14.84 7.32 -12.24
C LYS A 2 13.57 8.18 -12.28
N GLN A 3 13.43 9.03 -13.30
CA GLN A 3 12.22 9.83 -13.49
C GLN A 3 11.03 8.89 -13.72
N THR A 4 9.86 9.24 -13.19
CA THR A 4 8.62 8.50 -13.42
C THR A 4 7.78 9.27 -14.42
N LEU A 5 7.66 8.74 -15.63
CA LEU A 5 6.80 9.32 -16.67
C LEU A 5 5.37 8.83 -16.47
N LYS A 6 4.40 9.75 -16.41
CA LYS A 6 2.98 9.38 -16.31
C LYS A 6 2.43 9.19 -17.72
N ALA A 7 1.69 8.10 -17.93
CA ALA A 7 1.08 7.78 -19.23
C ALA A 7 0.23 8.93 -19.80
N LYS A 8 -0.49 9.67 -18.94
CA LYS A 8 -1.28 10.84 -19.36
C LYS A 8 -0.44 11.94 -20.04
N ASP A 9 0.80 12.11 -19.61
CA ASP A 9 1.68 13.18 -20.09
C ASP A 9 2.29 12.78 -21.45
N ILE A 10 2.43 11.47 -21.69
CA ILE A 10 2.87 10.90 -22.97
C ILE A 10 1.72 10.96 -24.00
N LEU A 11 0.51 10.61 -23.57
CA LEU A 11 -0.70 10.60 -24.43
C LEU A 11 -1.14 12.00 -24.88
N ALA A 12 -0.69 13.06 -24.20
CA ALA A 12 -0.97 14.44 -24.56
C ALA A 12 -0.08 14.96 -25.72
N VAL A 13 1.00 14.24 -26.05
CA VAL A 13 1.95 14.63 -27.10
C VAL A 13 1.48 14.08 -28.45
N HIS A 14 1.41 14.93 -29.47
CA HIS A 14 1.03 14.49 -30.81
C HIS A 14 2.08 13.52 -31.38
N PRO A 15 1.68 12.37 -31.96
CA PRO A 15 2.59 11.30 -32.39
C PRO A 15 3.63 11.75 -33.44
N ASP A 16 3.29 12.72 -34.29
CA ASP A 16 4.20 13.24 -35.33
C ASP A 16 5.17 14.33 -34.84
N SER A 17 5.09 14.72 -33.57
CA SER A 17 5.95 15.77 -33.03
C SER A 17 7.40 15.29 -32.85
N SER A 18 8.36 16.21 -32.96
CA SER A 18 9.77 15.94 -32.65
C SER A 18 9.98 15.49 -31.19
N GLN A 19 9.10 15.91 -30.28
CA GLN A 19 9.07 15.47 -28.89
C GLN A 19 8.67 13.99 -28.73
N ALA A 20 7.71 13.49 -29.52
CA ALA A 20 7.30 12.09 -29.49
C ALA A 20 8.45 11.14 -29.86
N LYS A 21 9.23 11.46 -30.90
CA LYS A 21 10.42 10.68 -31.32
C LYS A 21 11.52 10.65 -30.25
N GLY A 22 11.68 11.72 -29.46
CA GLY A 22 12.61 11.77 -28.34
C GLY A 22 12.14 10.96 -27.13
N LEU A 23 10.83 10.99 -26.87
CA LEU A 23 10.17 10.19 -25.82
C LEU A 23 10.24 8.71 -26.15
N GLU A 24 10.03 8.31 -27.40
CA GLU A 24 10.08 6.91 -27.85
C GLU A 24 11.44 6.26 -27.54
N LYS A 25 12.55 6.92 -27.89
CA LYS A 25 13.91 6.48 -27.52
C LYS A 25 14.16 6.45 -26.02
N SER A 26 13.56 7.36 -25.26
CA SER A 26 13.70 7.37 -23.81
C SER A 26 12.91 6.22 -23.17
N LEU A 27 11.70 5.94 -23.67
CA LEU A 27 10.77 4.94 -23.15
C LEU A 27 11.28 3.51 -23.26
N GLU A 28 12.19 3.20 -24.20
CA GLU A 28 12.87 1.89 -24.27
C GLU A 28 13.59 1.52 -22.95
N ASN A 29 14.02 2.52 -22.18
CA ASN A 29 14.71 2.31 -20.90
C ASN A 29 13.75 2.33 -19.68
N TYR A 30 12.43 2.47 -19.90
CA TYR A 30 11.43 2.55 -18.85
C TYR A 30 10.69 1.22 -18.69
N THR A 31 10.45 0.83 -17.44
CA THR A 31 9.59 -0.31 -17.13
C THR A 31 8.14 0.15 -17.05
N VAL A 32 7.27 -0.45 -17.85
CA VAL A 32 5.82 -0.23 -17.75
C VAL A 32 5.34 -0.80 -16.43
N VAL A 33 4.94 0.06 -15.51
CA VAL A 33 4.33 -0.36 -14.24
C VAL A 33 2.82 -0.43 -14.45
N GLU A 34 2.34 -1.62 -14.82
CA GLU A 34 0.90 -1.87 -14.85
C GLU A 34 0.30 -1.82 -13.44
N LYS A 35 -0.75 -1.03 -13.28
CA LYS A 35 -1.53 -0.99 -12.03
C LYS A 35 -2.47 -2.20 -11.98
N ASN A 36 -1.92 -3.38 -11.69
CA ASN A 36 -2.71 -4.58 -11.46
C ASN A 36 -3.12 -4.67 -9.98
N LEU A 37 -4.43 -4.77 -9.72
CA LEU A 37 -4.99 -4.95 -8.38
C LEU A 37 -4.58 -6.28 -7.73
N PHE A 38 -4.28 -7.31 -8.51
CA PHE A 38 -3.86 -8.65 -8.05
C PHE A 38 -2.35 -8.88 -8.10
N ARG A 39 -1.56 -7.80 -8.23
CA ARG A 39 -0.10 -7.89 -8.17
C ARG A 39 0.33 -8.55 -6.87
N ILE A 40 1.41 -9.33 -6.91
CA ILE A 40 1.93 -10.07 -5.74
C ILE A 40 2.18 -9.14 -4.53
N SER A 41 2.56 -7.88 -4.77
CA SER A 41 2.70 -6.85 -3.73
C SER A 41 1.41 -6.56 -2.95
N ASN A 42 0.24 -6.79 -3.55
CA ASN A 42 -1.07 -6.51 -2.96
C ASN A 42 -1.59 -7.69 -2.14
N ARG A 43 -0.90 -8.84 -2.13
CA ARG A 43 -1.32 -10.04 -1.37
C ARG A 43 -1.43 -9.76 0.13
N ALA A 44 -0.54 -8.93 0.68
CA ALA A 44 -0.59 -8.53 2.09
C ALA A 44 -1.88 -7.77 2.42
N PHE A 45 -2.37 -6.94 1.50
CA PHE A 45 -3.65 -6.24 1.67
C PHE A 45 -4.82 -7.21 1.73
N PHE A 46 -4.91 -8.15 0.78
CA PHE A 46 -6.00 -9.14 0.77
C PHE A 46 -5.94 -10.10 1.96
N LEU A 47 -4.74 -10.49 2.40
CA LEU A 47 -4.55 -11.28 3.60
C LEU A 47 -5.01 -10.50 4.85
N GLY A 48 -4.69 -9.20 4.92
CA GLY A 48 -5.17 -8.34 5.98
C GLY A 48 -6.70 -8.18 5.98
N LEU A 49 -7.32 -8.10 4.80
CA LEU A 49 -8.77 -8.08 4.64
C LEU A 49 -9.43 -9.37 5.16
N LEU A 50 -8.84 -10.52 4.85
CA LEU A 50 -9.29 -11.82 5.37
C LEU A 50 -9.26 -11.85 6.90
N PHE A 51 -8.15 -11.41 7.50
CA PHE A 51 -7.98 -11.35 8.96
C PHE A 51 -8.99 -10.41 9.61
N LEU A 52 -9.27 -9.26 8.98
CA LEU A 52 -10.31 -8.34 9.46
C LEU A 52 -11.69 -9.03 9.49
N PHE A 53 -12.09 -9.72 8.41
CA PHE A 53 -13.37 -10.41 8.38
C PHE A 53 -13.46 -11.55 9.39
N LEU A 54 -12.38 -12.33 9.54
CA LEU A 54 -12.31 -13.37 10.58
C LEU A 54 -12.42 -12.76 11.98
N GLY A 55 -11.76 -11.62 12.23
CA GLY A 55 -11.85 -10.90 13.49
C GLY A 55 -13.27 -10.39 13.78
N LEU A 56 -13.93 -9.78 12.81
CA LEU A 56 -15.32 -9.31 12.94
C LEU A 56 -16.31 -10.48 13.13
N TYR A 57 -16.10 -11.58 12.41
CA TYR A 57 -16.91 -12.79 12.58
C TYR A 57 -16.72 -13.37 13.99
N THR A 58 -15.48 -13.43 14.46
CA THR A 58 -15.16 -13.94 15.81
C THR A 58 -15.74 -13.03 16.88
N LEU A 59 -15.69 -11.70 16.70
CA LEU A 59 -16.33 -10.75 17.60
C LEU A 59 -17.85 -10.98 17.69
N LYS A 60 -18.51 -11.27 16.58
CA LYS A 60 -19.95 -11.53 16.54
C LYS A 60 -20.32 -12.88 17.16
N SER A 61 -19.60 -13.93 16.81
CA SER A 61 -19.97 -15.32 17.15
C SER A 61 -19.37 -15.81 18.47
N PHE A 62 -18.19 -15.31 18.84
CA PHE A 62 -17.42 -15.75 20.00
C PHE A 62 -16.72 -14.57 20.71
N PRO A 63 -17.48 -13.58 21.21
CA PRO A 63 -16.91 -12.37 21.82
C PRO A 63 -16.03 -12.66 23.05
N ASP A 64 -16.35 -13.71 23.80
CA ASP A 64 -15.65 -14.09 25.03
C ASP A 64 -14.43 -14.99 24.78
N ALA A 65 -14.17 -15.37 23.53
CA ALA A 65 -13.05 -16.25 23.21
C ALA A 65 -11.71 -15.54 23.46
N LYS A 66 -10.90 -16.14 24.33
CA LYS A 66 -9.57 -15.66 24.72
C LYS A 66 -8.52 -16.70 24.37
N ILE A 67 -7.36 -16.23 23.91
CA ILE A 67 -6.22 -17.09 23.55
C ILE A 67 -5.35 -17.37 24.78
N SER A 68 -5.32 -16.44 25.73
CA SER A 68 -4.59 -16.62 26.97
C SER A 68 -5.17 -15.80 28.10
N GLU A 69 -5.55 -16.48 29.17
CA GLU A 69 -6.05 -15.86 30.40
C GLU A 69 -4.90 -15.28 31.26
N GLY A 70 -3.68 -15.82 31.13
CA GLY A 70 -2.51 -15.41 31.91
C GLY A 70 -1.81 -14.13 31.44
N PHE A 71 -2.06 -13.67 30.20
CA PHE A 71 -1.48 -12.45 29.63
C PHE A 71 -2.51 -11.31 29.52
N GLY A 72 -3.35 -11.14 30.55
CA GLY A 72 -4.35 -10.08 30.59
C GLY A 72 -5.59 -10.34 29.73
N GLY A 73 -5.84 -11.58 29.31
CA GLY A 73 -7.07 -11.96 28.61
C GLY A 73 -7.13 -11.50 27.16
N ILE A 74 -6.08 -11.73 26.38
CA ILE A 74 -6.03 -11.35 24.96
C ILE A 74 -7.18 -12.03 24.21
N SER A 75 -8.09 -11.22 23.66
CA SER A 75 -9.23 -11.71 22.90
C SER A 75 -8.81 -12.18 21.51
N VAL A 76 -9.42 -13.28 21.06
CA VAL A 76 -9.15 -13.86 19.74
C VAL A 76 -9.50 -12.86 18.63
N TYR A 77 -10.65 -12.18 18.76
CA TYR A 77 -11.09 -11.19 17.79
C TYR A 77 -10.13 -10.00 17.70
N GLY A 78 -9.62 -9.53 18.85
CA GLY A 78 -8.72 -8.37 18.92
C GLY A 78 -7.42 -8.64 18.17
N LEU A 79 -6.90 -9.87 18.29
CA LEU A 79 -5.72 -10.32 17.57
C LEU A 79 -5.95 -10.30 16.06
N PHE A 80 -7.03 -10.91 15.56
CA PHE A 80 -7.33 -10.94 14.13
C PHE A 80 -7.57 -9.56 13.53
N ILE A 81 -8.34 -8.70 14.20
CA ILE A 81 -8.60 -7.32 13.73
C ILE A 81 -7.29 -6.53 13.65
N THR A 82 -6.48 -6.58 14.72
CA THR A 82 -5.23 -5.81 14.79
C THR A 82 -4.23 -6.29 13.73
N SER A 83 -4.05 -7.61 13.58
CA SER A 83 -3.21 -8.17 12.53
C SER A 83 -3.72 -7.82 11.13
N GLY A 84 -5.03 -7.82 10.91
CA GLY A 84 -5.64 -7.41 9.64
C GLY A 84 -5.30 -5.96 9.27
N ILE A 85 -5.45 -5.04 10.22
CA ILE A 85 -5.10 -3.62 10.05
C ILE A 85 -3.62 -3.45 9.76
N ILE A 86 -2.74 -4.14 10.49
CA ILE A 86 -1.29 -4.07 10.28
C ILE A 86 -0.93 -4.55 8.87
N LEU A 87 -1.45 -5.69 8.43
CA LEU A 87 -1.17 -6.25 7.10
C LEU A 87 -1.67 -5.36 5.96
N MET A 88 -2.86 -4.76 6.11
CA MET A 88 -3.38 -3.78 5.15
C MET A 88 -2.56 -2.48 5.15
N SER A 89 -2.08 -2.04 6.31
CA SER A 89 -1.21 -0.87 6.43
C SER A 89 0.18 -1.13 5.86
N TRP A 90 0.65 -2.38 5.95
CA TRP A 90 1.94 -2.81 5.41
C TRP A 90 2.03 -2.62 3.89
N PHE A 91 0.91 -2.78 3.20
CA PHE A 91 0.78 -2.47 1.77
C PHE A 91 1.09 -0.99 1.45
N LYS A 92 0.79 -0.09 2.39
CA LYS A 92 1.07 1.35 2.29
C LYS A 92 2.34 1.78 3.02
N THR A 93 3.15 0.88 3.56
CA THR A 93 4.36 1.26 4.33
C THR A 93 5.30 2.15 3.52
N GLY A 94 5.40 1.98 2.20
CA GLY A 94 6.17 2.89 1.35
C GLY A 94 5.64 4.33 1.32
N GLU A 95 4.31 4.49 1.18
CA GLU A 95 3.64 5.80 1.22
C GLU A 95 3.68 6.41 2.63
N ILE A 96 3.56 5.58 3.67
CA ILE A 96 3.63 6.01 5.08
C ILE A 96 5.05 6.44 5.44
N LEU A 97 6.08 5.68 5.06
CA LEU A 97 7.49 6.05 5.24
C LEU A 97 7.81 7.35 4.51
N GLN A 98 7.27 7.54 3.30
CA GLN A 98 7.44 8.77 2.56
C GLN A 98 6.73 9.94 3.25
N ALA A 99 5.48 9.78 3.70
CA ALA A 99 4.75 10.81 4.43
C ALA A 99 5.41 11.16 5.78
N VAL A 100 5.95 10.19 6.49
CA VAL A 100 6.71 10.40 7.73
C VAL A 100 8.04 11.10 7.43
N GLY A 101 8.73 10.71 6.37
CA GLY A 101 9.94 11.40 5.89
C GLY A 101 9.67 12.85 5.52
N ASP A 102 8.57 13.11 4.79
CA ASP A 102 8.11 14.45 4.40
C ASP A 102 7.71 15.27 5.64
N PHE A 103 7.05 14.65 6.62
CA PHE A 103 6.70 15.27 7.90
C PHE A 103 7.95 15.65 8.70
N ILE A 104 8.91 14.73 8.86
CA ILE A 104 10.19 15.00 9.55
C ILE A 104 10.96 16.09 8.81
N SER A 105 10.97 16.08 7.48
CA SER A 105 11.64 17.12 6.68
C SER A 105 10.99 18.49 6.85
N LYS A 106 9.65 18.56 6.93
CA LYS A 106 8.92 19.82 7.19
C LYS A 106 9.17 20.35 8.59
N VAL A 107 9.10 19.49 9.59
CA VAL A 107 9.37 19.85 11.00
C VAL A 107 10.84 20.28 11.20
N LYS A 108 11.79 19.63 10.52
CA LYS A 108 13.21 19.97 10.59
C LYS A 108 13.56 21.27 9.87
N ASN A 109 12.87 21.60 8.78
CA ASN A 109 13.16 22.77 7.95
C ASN A 109 12.27 24.00 8.27
N GLY A 110 11.34 23.91 9.23
CA GLY A 110 10.63 25.07 9.77
C GLY A 110 9.57 25.70 8.84
N SER A 111 8.79 24.89 8.12
CA SER A 111 7.53 25.34 7.48
C SER A 111 6.45 24.26 7.51
#